data_AF-A0A832BMI7-F1
#
_entry.id   AF-A0A832BMI7-F1
#
_cell.length_a   1.000
_cell.length_b   1.000
_cell.length_c   1.000
_cell.angle_alpha   90.00
_cell.angle_beta   90.00
_cell.angle_gamma   90.00
#
_symmetry.space_group_name_H-M   'P 1'
#
loop_
_entity.id
_entity.type
_entity.pdbx_description
1 polymer ?
#
loop_
_entity_poly.entity_id
_entity_poly.type
_entity_poly.pdbx_seq_one_letter_code
_entity_poly.pdbx_strand_id
1 'polypeptide(L)'
;MEILCRLCNDARKLFVSQDMRTLTFLLLLITLGQSCKKDNPVIVNATVTKEGGAAAGYYLVEIEQPDDRHHNFICDASNPLPAASQYNCRNAIFITNLPSSARVPGTRIRFSKYRNLGRNPIWSSTLVPSDVEVYDVEIR
;
A
#
# COMPACT_ATOMS: atom_id res chain seq x y z
N MET A 1 12.81 45.22 -13.50
CA MET A 1 13.15 44.35 -14.65
C MET A 1 14.54 44.75 -15.17
N GLU A 2 15.61 44.60 -14.36
CA GLU A 2 16.99 44.99 -14.78
C GLU A 2 18.09 44.09 -14.19
N ILE A 3 17.75 42.98 -13.53
CA ILE A 3 18.74 42.07 -12.93
C ILE A 3 19.06 40.89 -13.89
N LEU A 4 18.16 40.60 -14.84
CA LEU A 4 18.31 39.49 -15.78
C LEU A 4 19.33 39.74 -16.91
N CYS A 5 19.72 40.98 -17.19
CA CYS A 5 20.65 41.28 -18.29
C CYS A 5 22.15 41.18 -17.91
N ARG A 6 22.51 41.19 -16.62
CA ARG A 6 23.93 41.07 -16.22
C ARG A 6 24.41 39.62 -16.13
N LEU A 7 23.52 38.67 -15.85
CA LEU A 7 23.87 37.25 -15.74
C LEU A 7 24.12 36.58 -17.11
N CYS A 8 23.64 37.16 -18.20
CA CYS A 8 23.80 36.57 -19.54
C CYS A 8 25.21 36.79 -20.12
N ASN A 9 25.93 37.83 -19.68
CA ASN A 9 27.23 38.17 -20.26
C ASN A 9 28.41 37.45 -19.58
N ASP A 10 28.28 37.08 -18.30
CA ASP A 10 29.31 36.30 -17.59
C ASP A 10 29.23 34.79 -17.88
N ALA A 11 28.04 34.26 -18.19
CA ALA A 11 27.88 32.86 -18.61
C ALA A 11 28.61 32.56 -19.92
N ARG A 12 28.80 33.55 -20.81
CA ARG A 12 29.56 33.37 -22.06
C ARG A 12 31.06 33.14 -21.84
N LYS A 13 31.64 33.62 -20.75
CA LYS A 13 33.07 33.40 -20.46
C LYS A 13 33.36 32.04 -19.84
N LEU A 14 32.37 31.40 -19.23
CA LEU A 14 32.49 30.03 -18.70
C LEU A 14 32.39 28.95 -19.80
N PHE A 15 31.88 29.30 -20.99
CA PHE A 15 31.73 28.37 -22.11
C PHE A 15 32.94 28.24 -23.05
N VAL A 16 34.06 28.91 -22.75
CA VAL A 16 35.24 28.91 -23.63
C VAL A 16 36.31 27.89 -23.21
N SER A 17 36.16 27.23 -22.05
CA SER A 17 37.11 26.21 -21.61
C SER A 17 36.50 25.25 -20.59
N GLN A 18 35.53 24.42 -20.98
CA GLN A 18 35.17 23.26 -20.18
C GLN A 18 34.97 22.03 -21.07
N ASP A 19 35.85 21.06 -20.85
CA ASP A 19 35.82 19.69 -21.35
C ASP A 19 34.39 19.13 -21.40
N MET A 20 33.98 18.56 -22.53
CA MET A 20 32.65 17.93 -22.71
C MET A 20 32.32 16.89 -21.61
N ARG A 21 33.34 16.37 -20.93
CA ARG A 21 33.21 15.46 -19.78
C ARG A 21 32.49 16.13 -18.59
N THR A 22 32.78 17.39 -18.30
CA THR A 22 32.25 18.09 -17.11
C THR A 22 30.76 18.38 -17.26
N LEU A 23 30.31 18.75 -18.46
CA LEU A 23 28.90 18.99 -18.77
C LEU A 23 28.07 17.69 -18.67
N THR A 24 28.65 16.58 -19.12
CA THR A 24 28.01 15.25 -19.08
C THR A 24 27.85 14.75 -17.64
N PHE A 25 28.87 14.94 -16.79
CA PHE A 25 28.80 14.60 -15.37
C PHE A 25 27.73 15.42 -14.63
N LEU A 26 27.61 16.71 -14.95
CA LEU A 26 26.61 17.58 -14.33
C LEU A 26 25.18 17.18 -14.73
N LEU A 27 24.97 16.79 -16.00
CA LEU A 27 23.67 16.28 -16.46
C LEU A 27 23.30 14.96 -15.77
N LEU A 28 24.26 14.05 -15.58
CA LEU A 28 24.04 12.76 -14.92
C LEU A 28 23.59 12.93 -13.46
N LEU A 29 24.23 13.86 -12.73
CA LEU A 29 23.87 14.19 -11.33
C LEU A 29 22.45 14.77 -11.20
N ILE A 30 22.00 15.57 -12.17
CA ILE A 30 20.65 16.15 -12.16
C ILE A 30 19.59 15.08 -12.42
N THR A 31 19.88 14.07 -13.27
CA THR A 31 18.95 12.94 -13.49
C THR A 31 18.85 11.99 -12.28
N LEU A 32 19.92 11.85 -11.49
CA LEU A 32 19.93 11.05 -10.27
C LEU A 32 19.17 11.73 -9.11
N GLY A 33 18.96 13.04 -9.19
CA GLY A 33 18.26 13.84 -8.18
C GLY A 33 16.74 13.86 -8.29
N GLN A 34 16.14 13.17 -9.27
CA GLN A 34 14.67 13.06 -9.37
C GLN A 34 14.12 12.10 -8.30
N SER A 35 14.13 12.59 -7.05
CA SER A 35 13.14 12.41 -6.00
C SER A 35 12.48 11.02 -5.94
N CYS A 36 13.11 10.10 -5.19
CA CYS A 36 12.38 9.05 -4.49
C CYS A 36 11.35 9.72 -3.56
N LYS A 37 10.11 9.91 -4.03
CA LYS A 37 9.00 10.16 -3.12
C LYS A 37 8.91 8.94 -2.22
N LYS A 38 9.15 9.14 -0.93
CA LYS A 38 8.89 8.14 0.08
C LYS A 38 7.37 7.98 0.14
N ASP A 39 6.85 7.00 -0.59
CA ASP A 39 5.45 6.61 -0.46
C ASP A 39 5.23 6.19 0.98
N ASN A 40 4.41 6.95 1.71
CA ASN A 40 3.99 6.54 3.04
C ASN A 40 2.99 5.39 2.84
N PRO A 41 3.33 4.17 3.30
CA PRO A 41 2.47 3.04 3.05
C PRO A 41 1.16 3.21 3.83
N VAL A 42 0.03 2.92 3.20
CA VAL A 42 -1.27 2.94 3.86
C VAL A 42 -1.32 1.75 4.84
N ILE A 43 -1.50 2.06 6.12
CA ILE A 43 -1.51 1.05 7.18
C ILE A 43 -2.94 0.55 7.40
N VAL A 44 -3.08 -0.77 7.44
CA VAL A 44 -4.33 -1.44 7.80
C VAL A 44 -4.25 -1.82 9.28
N ASN A 45 -5.22 -1.37 10.08
CA ASN A 45 -5.40 -1.83 11.45
C ASN A 45 -6.54 -2.84 11.48
N ALA A 46 -6.32 -3.97 12.14
CA ALA A 46 -7.25 -5.08 12.10
C ALA A 46 -7.21 -5.91 13.38
N THR A 47 -8.31 -6.60 13.69
CA THR A 47 -8.44 -7.51 14.83
C THR A 47 -8.68 -8.93 14.34
N VAL A 48 -7.88 -9.87 14.81
CA VAL A 48 -8.03 -11.29 14.46
C VAL A 48 -9.27 -11.83 15.16
N THR A 49 -10.24 -12.33 14.40
CA THR A 49 -11.52 -12.79 14.96
C THR A 49 -11.47 -14.28 15.27
N LYS A 50 -11.20 -15.10 14.26
CA LYS A 50 -11.21 -16.57 14.38
C LYS A 50 -10.49 -17.22 13.21
N GLU A 51 -10.07 -18.47 13.39
CA GLU A 51 -9.72 -19.33 12.26
C GLU A 51 -10.97 -19.64 11.45
N GLY A 52 -10.86 -19.59 10.12
CA GLY A 52 -11.95 -19.80 9.20
C GLY A 52 -11.60 -19.29 7.81
N GLY A 53 -12.23 -19.85 6.79
CA GLY A 53 -11.95 -19.52 5.40
C GLY A 53 -12.06 -20.75 4.51
N ALA A 54 -11.38 -20.70 3.36
CA ALA A 54 -11.40 -21.77 2.38
C ALA A 54 -10.54 -22.98 2.72
N ALA A 55 -9.53 -22.80 3.57
CA ALA A 55 -8.64 -23.85 4.01
C ALA A 55 -8.22 -23.65 5.47
N ALA A 56 -7.66 -24.71 6.06
CA ALA A 56 -7.04 -24.63 7.38
C ALA A 56 -5.88 -23.61 7.39
N GLY A 57 -5.69 -22.91 8.51
CA GLY A 57 -4.69 -21.85 8.64
C GLY A 57 -5.11 -20.49 8.09
N TYR A 58 -6.33 -20.35 7.57
CA TYR A 58 -6.90 -19.06 7.17
C TYR A 58 -7.53 -18.41 8.40
N TYR A 59 -7.32 -17.11 8.56
CA TYR A 59 -7.87 -16.36 9.68
C TYR A 59 -8.76 -15.24 9.18
N LEU A 60 -9.98 -15.20 9.70
CA LEU A 60 -10.87 -14.06 9.51
C LEU A 60 -10.38 -12.92 10.39
N VAL A 61 -10.17 -11.77 9.76
CA VAL A 61 -9.69 -10.56 10.43
C VAL A 61 -10.63 -9.40 10.10
N GLU A 62 -11.10 -8.72 11.14
CA GLU A 62 -11.93 -7.52 11.07
C GLU A 62 -11.06 -6.29 10.88
N ILE A 63 -11.40 -5.44 9.93
CA ILE A 63 -10.70 -4.19 9.64
C ILE A 63 -11.32 -3.08 10.50
N GLU A 64 -10.51 -2.42 11.33
CA GLU A 64 -11.00 -1.40 12.28
C GLU A 64 -11.50 -0.12 11.60
N GLN A 65 -10.86 0.27 10.49
CA GLN A 65 -11.19 1.46 9.71
C GLN A 65 -11.18 1.10 8.22
N PRO A 66 -12.27 0.49 7.71
CA PRO A 66 -12.33 0.13 6.30
C PRO A 66 -12.34 1.34 5.38
N ASP A 67 -11.55 1.28 4.32
CA ASP A 67 -11.41 2.34 3.31
C ASP A 67 -11.23 1.72 1.93
N ASP A 68 -12.29 1.72 1.14
CA ASP A 68 -12.34 1.14 -0.21
C ASP A 68 -11.57 1.96 -1.26
N ARG A 69 -11.21 3.21 -0.95
CA ARG A 69 -10.40 4.06 -1.83
C ARG A 69 -8.93 3.70 -1.78
N HIS A 70 -8.47 3.20 -0.63
CA HIS A 70 -7.06 2.88 -0.41
C HIS A 70 -6.77 1.37 -0.37
N HIS A 71 -7.78 0.53 -0.13
CA HIS A 71 -7.59 -0.90 0.01
C HIS A 71 -8.37 -1.68 -1.06
N ASN A 72 -7.64 -2.18 -2.07
CA ASN A 72 -8.23 -2.90 -3.21
C ASN A 72 -8.88 -4.26 -2.86
N PHE A 73 -8.68 -4.77 -1.64
CA PHE A 73 -9.32 -5.99 -1.14
C PHE A 73 -10.70 -5.74 -0.52
N ILE A 74 -11.05 -4.48 -0.29
CA ILE A 74 -12.36 -4.05 0.20
C ILE A 74 -13.27 -3.84 -1.01
N CYS A 75 -14.48 -4.40 -0.96
CA CYS A 75 -15.46 -4.20 -2.03
C CYS A 75 -16.16 -2.84 -1.92
N ASP A 76 -16.54 -2.28 -3.07
CA ASP A 76 -17.22 -0.98 -3.17
C ASP A 76 -18.51 -0.89 -2.31
N ALA A 77 -18.67 0.26 -1.66
CA ALA A 77 -19.84 0.70 -0.89
C ALA A 77 -21.18 0.70 -1.65
N SER A 78 -21.17 0.69 -2.99
CA SER A 78 -22.35 0.85 -3.85
C SER A 78 -23.38 -0.30 -3.83
N ASN A 79 -23.00 -1.51 -3.41
CA ASN A 79 -23.92 -2.66 -3.33
C ASN A 79 -24.72 -2.69 -2.01
N PRO A 80 -26.02 -3.05 -2.01
CA PRO A 80 -26.76 -3.30 -0.78
C PRO A 80 -26.18 -4.54 -0.07
N LEU A 81 -25.67 -4.36 1.14
CA LEU A 81 -25.15 -5.45 1.97
C LEU A 81 -26.18 -5.93 2.99
N PRO A 82 -26.10 -7.20 3.44
CA PRO A 82 -26.81 -7.65 4.63
C PRO A 82 -26.40 -6.82 5.85
N ALA A 83 -27.27 -6.80 6.86
CA ALA A 83 -27.12 -5.99 8.07
C ALA A 83 -25.70 -6.04 8.68
N ALA A 84 -25.28 -4.94 9.29
CA ALA A 84 -23.96 -4.68 9.88
C ALA A 84 -23.45 -5.70 10.92
N SER A 85 -24.22 -6.75 11.22
CA SER A 85 -23.87 -7.80 12.18
C SER A 85 -23.05 -8.96 11.59
N GLN A 86 -22.73 -8.95 10.30
CA GLN A 86 -21.97 -10.02 9.64
C GLN A 86 -20.69 -9.51 8.98
N TYR A 87 -19.59 -10.24 9.17
CA TYR A 87 -18.34 -10.04 8.45
C TYR A 87 -18.54 -10.26 6.95
N ASN A 88 -18.07 -9.31 6.16
CA ASN A 88 -18.25 -9.27 4.71
C ASN A 88 -17.08 -8.53 4.04
N CYS A 89 -17.09 -8.45 2.72
CA CYS A 89 -16.02 -7.83 1.93
C CYS A 89 -15.78 -6.33 2.19
N ARG A 90 -16.62 -5.65 3.00
CA ARG A 90 -16.39 -4.26 3.40
C ARG A 90 -15.66 -4.09 4.71
N ASN A 91 -15.71 -5.07 5.60
CA ASN A 91 -15.21 -4.91 6.97
C ASN A 91 -14.27 -6.04 7.40
N ALA A 92 -14.05 -7.04 6.55
CA ALA A 92 -13.17 -8.15 6.89
C ALA A 92 -12.44 -8.73 5.68
N ILE A 93 -11.37 -9.46 5.97
CA ILE A 93 -10.56 -10.24 5.03
C ILE A 93 -10.21 -11.60 5.65
N PHE A 94 -9.89 -12.57 4.80
CA PHE A 94 -9.20 -13.78 5.21
C PHE A 94 -7.70 -13.61 4.99
N ILE A 95 -6.90 -13.75 6.04
CA ILE A 95 -5.44 -13.79 5.92
C ILE A 95 -4.98 -15.25 5.83
N THR A 96 -4.26 -15.59 4.77
CA THR A 96 -3.86 -16.97 4.45
C THR A 96 -2.52 -17.39 5.07
N ASN A 97 -1.70 -16.41 5.47
CA ASN A 97 -0.33 -16.62 5.94
C ASN A 97 -0.05 -15.90 7.28
N LEU A 98 -1.04 -15.84 8.17
CA LEU A 98 -0.90 -15.15 9.46
C LEU A 98 0.18 -15.84 10.33
N PRO A 99 1.15 -15.10 10.90
CA PRO A 99 2.19 -15.68 11.74
C PRO A 99 1.60 -16.23 13.04
N SER A 100 2.21 -17.29 13.59
CA SER A 100 1.67 -18.01 14.76
C SER A 100 1.42 -17.12 15.98
N SER A 101 2.27 -16.12 16.20
CA SER A 101 2.13 -15.14 17.28
C SER A 101 0.88 -14.27 17.18
N ALA A 102 0.31 -14.11 15.97
CA ALA A 102 -0.86 -13.29 15.72
C ALA A 102 -2.16 -14.11 15.60
N ARG A 103 -2.12 -15.45 15.66
CA ARG A 103 -3.28 -16.33 15.44
C ARG A 103 -4.29 -16.37 16.59
N VAL A 104 -4.05 -15.64 17.67
CA VAL A 104 -4.93 -15.65 18.84
C VAL A 104 -6.14 -14.74 18.56
N PRO A 105 -7.38 -15.24 18.70
CA PRO A 105 -8.57 -14.40 18.64
C PRO A 105 -8.49 -13.19 19.58
N GLY A 106 -8.87 -12.02 19.08
CA GLY A 106 -8.77 -10.74 19.78
C GLY A 106 -7.41 -10.04 19.63
N THR A 107 -6.40 -10.67 19.03
CA THR A 107 -5.12 -10.01 18.76
C THR A 107 -5.30 -8.88 17.76
N ARG A 108 -4.83 -7.69 18.14
CA ARG A 108 -4.76 -6.53 17.25
C ARG A 108 -3.48 -6.59 16.44
N ILE A 109 -3.63 -6.43 15.13
CA ILE A 109 -2.53 -6.45 14.19
C ILE A 109 -2.55 -5.18 13.33
N ARG A 110 -1.37 -4.80 12.84
CA ARG A 110 -1.22 -3.85 11.75
C ARG A 110 -0.36 -4.45 10.66
N PHE A 111 -0.63 -4.07 9.41
CA PHE A 111 0.18 -4.44 8.25
C PHE A 111 0.05 -3.37 7.17
N SER A 112 1.00 -3.34 6.24
CA SER A 112 1.02 -2.36 5.14
C SER A 112 1.43 -2.97 3.79
N LYS A 113 2.13 -4.11 3.82
CA LYS A 113 2.53 -4.89 2.66
C LYS A 113 1.69 -6.15 2.59
N TYR A 114 0.89 -6.23 1.55
CA TYR A 114 0.02 -7.35 1.32
C TYR A 114 -0.15 -7.63 -0.17
N ARG A 115 -0.60 -8.84 -0.50
CA ARG A 115 -1.08 -9.24 -1.81
C ARG A 115 -2.54 -9.64 -1.70
N ASN A 116 -3.39 -8.93 -2.43
CA ASN A 116 -4.78 -9.30 -2.59
C ASN A 116 -4.88 -10.50 -3.55
N LEU A 117 -5.31 -11.65 -3.05
CA LEU A 117 -5.55 -12.84 -3.85
C LEU A 117 -6.94 -12.85 -4.49
N GLY A 118 -7.81 -11.93 -4.07
CA GLY A 118 -9.18 -11.79 -4.52
C GLY A 118 -10.12 -12.75 -3.80
N ARG A 119 -11.29 -13.00 -4.42
CA ARG A 119 -12.29 -13.89 -3.85
C ARG A 119 -11.93 -15.34 -4.13
N ASN A 120 -12.07 -16.19 -3.12
CA ASN A 120 -11.92 -17.63 -3.31
C ASN A 120 -13.08 -18.18 -4.15
N PRO A 121 -12.82 -18.99 -5.20
CA PRO A 121 -13.86 -19.59 -6.03
C PRO A 121 -14.86 -20.49 -5.30
N ILE A 122 -14.53 -20.96 -4.08
CA ILE A 122 -15.47 -21.78 -3.28
C ILE A 122 -16.68 -20.98 -2.79
N TRP A 123 -16.58 -19.65 -2.76
CA TRP A 123 -17.63 -18.78 -2.25
C TRP A 123 -18.59 -18.44 -3.39
N SER A 124 -19.87 -18.79 -3.22
CA SER A 124 -20.92 -18.45 -4.19
C SER A 124 -21.37 -17.00 -4.14
N SER A 125 -21.03 -16.27 -3.08
CA SER A 125 -21.43 -14.88 -2.86
C SER A 125 -20.30 -13.90 -3.16
N THR A 126 -20.65 -12.81 -3.84
CA THR A 126 -19.74 -11.69 -4.11
C THR A 126 -19.42 -10.83 -2.89
N LEU A 127 -20.14 -11.06 -1.78
CA LEU A 127 -20.08 -10.27 -0.54
C LEU A 127 -19.12 -10.86 0.50
N VAL A 128 -18.49 -11.99 0.20
CA VAL A 128 -17.57 -12.68 1.12
C VAL A 128 -16.23 -11.95 1.19
N PRO A 129 -15.58 -11.89 2.37
CA PRO A 129 -14.23 -11.36 2.52
C PRO A 129 -13.24 -11.90 1.48
N SER A 130 -12.32 -11.03 1.02
CA SER A 130 -11.25 -11.41 0.10
C SER A 130 -10.14 -12.18 0.83
N ASP A 131 -9.44 -13.04 0.09
CA ASP A 131 -8.23 -13.72 0.57
C ASP A 131 -7.02 -12.79 0.37
N VAL A 132 -6.18 -12.68 1.39
CA VAL A 132 -5.03 -11.76 1.43
C VAL A 132 -3.82 -12.46 2.02
N GLU A 133 -2.66 -12.26 1.39
CA GLU A 133 -1.36 -12.55 2.00
C GLU A 133 -0.76 -11.28 2.57
N VAL A 134 -0.20 -11.35 3.77
CA VAL A 134 0.44 -10.22 4.46
C VAL A 134 1.93 -10.50 4.69
N TYR A 135 2.77 -9.48 4.59
CA TYR A 135 4.24 -9.64 4.61
C TYR A 135 4.92 -8.88 5.76
N ASP A 136 4.22 -8.00 6.45
CA ASP A 136 4.75 -7.12 7.50
C ASP A 136 3.78 -6.98 8.68
N VAL A 137 3.28 -8.12 9.17
CA VAL A 137 2.37 -8.13 10.32
C VAL A 137 3.11 -7.72 11.60
N GLU A 138 2.54 -6.76 12.31
CA GLU A 138 3.00 -6.33 13.63
C GLU A 138 1.84 -6.41 14.63
N ILE A 139 2.10 -6.98 15.81
CA ILE A 139 1.13 -7.10 16.90
C ILE A 139 1.13 -5.78 17.69
N ARG A 140 -0.06 -5.28 18.03
CA ARG A 140 -0.26 -4.02 18.77
C ARG A 140 -0.72 -4.23 20.20
#